data_AF-A0A7V5JJD5-F1
#
_entry.id   AF-A0A7V5JJD5-F1
#
_cell.length_a   1.000
_cell.length_b   1.000
_cell.length_c   1.000
_cell.angle_alpha   90.00
_cell.angle_beta   90.00
_cell.angle_gamma   90.00
#
_symmetry.space_group_name_H-M   'P 1'
#
loop_
_entity.id
_entity.type
_entity.pdbx_description
1 polymer ?
#
loop_
_entity_poly.entity_id
_entity_poly.type
_entity_poly.pdbx_seq_one_letter_code
_entity_poly.pdbx_strand_id
1 'polypeptide(L)'
;MLGFIEIALVIGFFGTILWLPGRHRIRDLHGRDGFLIVALFWFVLSLLGALPFIHLAGLDFVDALFEAASGFTTMGSTVMHGLDSLPKSLLFYRQQIQWLGGMGLIVLAVAVMPMLGIGGMGLYRAEAP
;
A
#
# COMPACT_ATOMS: atom_id res chain seq x y z
N MET A 1 -11.12 -2.75 18.78
CA MET A 1 -10.73 -1.38 18.36
C MET A 1 -9.41 -0.94 18.96
N LEU A 2 -9.17 -1.16 20.26
CA LEU A 2 -7.91 -0.78 20.92
C LEU A 2 -6.64 -1.26 20.17
N GLY A 3 -6.59 -2.53 19.75
CA GLY A 3 -5.43 -3.04 19.00
C GLY A 3 -5.15 -2.36 17.65
N PHE A 4 -6.17 -1.86 16.94
CA PHE A 4 -5.95 -1.09 15.71
C PHE A 4 -5.30 0.27 15.98
N ILE A 5 -5.70 0.93 17.08
CA ILE A 5 -5.17 2.24 17.47
C ILE A 5 -3.71 2.08 17.91
N GLU A 6 -3.40 1.06 18.71
CA GLU A 6 -2.04 0.76 19.14
C GLU A 6 -1.11 0.52 17.94
N ILE A 7 -1.53 -0.31 16.99
CA ILE A 7 -0.78 -0.58 15.76
C ILE A 7 -0.57 0.72 14.96
N ALA A 8 -1.63 1.55 14.81
CA ALA A 8 -1.53 2.82 14.10
C ALA A 8 -0.56 3.80 14.77
N LEU A 9 -0.55 3.89 16.10
CA LEU A 9 0.37 4.73 16.86
C LEU A 9 1.82 4.25 16.70
N VAL A 10 2.06 2.94 16.77
CA VAL A 10 3.39 2.35 16.57
C VAL A 10 3.90 2.64 15.15
N ILE A 11 3.10 2.37 14.13
CA ILE A 11 3.46 2.65 12.73
C ILE A 11 3.73 4.14 12.53
N GLY A 12 2.84 5.01 13.03
CA GLY A 12 2.99 6.47 12.91
C GLY A 12 4.25 6.98 13.61
N PHE A 13 4.58 6.46 14.79
CA PHE A 13 5.79 6.81 15.52
C PHE A 13 7.06 6.43 14.75
N PHE A 14 7.18 5.18 14.32
CA PHE A 14 8.35 4.73 13.55
C PHE A 14 8.45 5.42 12.19
N GLY A 15 7.33 5.59 11.49
CA GLY A 15 7.29 6.33 10.22
C GLY A 15 7.76 7.77 10.37
N THR A 16 7.35 8.45 11.45
CA THR A 16 7.81 9.81 11.75
C THR A 16 9.31 9.85 12.02
N ILE A 17 9.83 8.91 12.82
CA ILE A 17 11.27 8.82 13.10
C ILE A 17 12.08 8.60 11.81
N LEU A 18 11.62 7.71 10.92
CA LEU A 18 12.29 7.46 9.65
C LEU A 18 12.24 8.67 8.70
N TRP A 19 11.18 9.47 8.78
CA TRP A 19 11.01 10.67 7.94
C TRP A 19 11.85 11.87 8.41
N LEU A 20 12.02 12.06 9.73
CA LEU A 20 12.66 13.24 10.32
C LEU A 20 14.04 13.60 9.74
N PRO A 21 14.98 12.65 9.52
CA PRO A 21 16.31 12.97 8.97
C PRO A 21 16.28 13.44 7.51
N GLY A 22 15.25 13.02 6.76
CA GLY A 22 15.11 13.28 5.32
C GLY A 22 14.25 14.49 4.98
N ARG A 23 13.48 15.04 5.94
CA ARG A 23 12.42 16.03 5.69
C ARG A 23 12.84 17.32 4.98
N HIS A 24 14.12 17.69 5.03
CA HIS A 24 14.66 18.90 4.39
C HIS A 24 15.48 18.63 3.13
N ARG A 25 15.60 17.35 2.71
CA ARG A 25 16.35 16.99 1.49
C ARG A 25 15.40 16.84 0.32
N ILE A 26 15.21 17.92 -0.43
CA ILE A 26 14.56 17.87 -1.74
C ILE A 26 15.65 17.47 -2.74
N ARG A 27 15.50 16.30 -3.35
CA ARG A 27 16.39 15.80 -4.41
C ARG A 27 15.53 15.50 -5.63
N ASP A 28 16.05 15.84 -6.81
CA ASP A 28 15.38 15.48 -8.06
C ASP A 28 15.30 13.95 -8.16
N LEU A 29 14.07 13.45 -8.32
CA LEU A 29 13.77 12.03 -8.45
C LEU A 29 14.07 11.61 -9.90
N HIS A 30 15.01 10.69 -10.07
CA HIS A 30 15.24 10.08 -11.37
C HIS A 30 14.21 8.98 -11.63
N GLY A 31 13.98 8.60 -12.88
CA GLY A 31 13.02 7.53 -13.22
C GLY A 31 13.28 6.20 -12.48
N ARG A 32 14.55 5.87 -12.19
CA ARG A 32 14.95 4.69 -11.39
C ARG A 32 14.48 4.78 -9.93
N ASP A 33 14.49 5.99 -9.35
CA ASP A 33 14.02 6.23 -7.99
C ASP A 33 12.50 6.01 -7.92
N GLY A 34 11.77 6.42 -8.96
CA GLY A 34 10.33 6.19 -9.09
C GLY A 34 9.96 4.70 -9.01
N PHE A 35 10.61 3.83 -9.80
CA PHE A 35 10.37 2.39 -9.75
C PHE A 35 10.62 1.79 -8.36
N LEU A 36 11.71 2.20 -7.70
CA LEU A 36 12.04 1.72 -6.37
C LEU A 36 11.00 2.18 -5.34
N ILE A 37 10.54 3.43 -5.42
CA ILE A 37 9.50 3.97 -4.55
C ILE A 37 8.21 3.17 -4.69
N VAL A 38 7.78 2.85 -5.93
CA VAL A 38 6.56 2.06 -6.14
C VAL A 38 6.69 0.65 -5.56
N ALA A 39 7.81 -0.03 -5.81
CA ALA A 39 8.04 -1.37 -5.27
C ALA A 39 8.06 -1.38 -3.73
N LEU A 40 8.77 -0.42 -3.13
CA LEU A 40 8.85 -0.27 -1.68
C LEU A 40 7.49 0.13 -1.07
N PHE A 41 6.71 0.96 -1.75
CA PHE A 41 5.39 1.38 -1.28
C PHE A 41 4.47 0.18 -1.06
N TRP A 42 4.34 -0.69 -2.07
CA TRP A 42 3.49 -1.89 -1.95
C TRP A 42 4.05 -2.91 -0.97
N PHE A 43 5.37 -3.08 -0.94
CA PHE A 43 6.02 -3.99 -0.01
C PHE A 43 5.83 -3.56 1.45
N VAL A 44 6.13 -2.30 1.78
CA VAL A 44 6.00 -1.76 3.14
C VAL A 44 4.53 -1.73 3.57
N LEU A 45 3.60 -1.34 2.70
CA LEU A 45 2.17 -1.40 3.02
C LEU A 45 1.73 -2.81 3.37
N SER A 46 2.10 -3.81 2.56
CA SER A 46 1.74 -5.21 2.81
C SER A 46 2.33 -5.72 4.13
N LEU A 47 3.59 -5.37 4.42
CA LEU A 47 4.27 -5.77 5.65
C LEU A 47 3.60 -5.15 6.89
N LEU A 48 3.29 -3.85 6.86
CA LEU A 48 2.67 -3.16 7.98
C LEU A 48 1.18 -3.52 8.13
N GLY A 49 0.47 -3.73 7.03
CA GLY A 49 -0.93 -4.16 7.04
C GLY A 49 -1.14 -5.62 7.42
N ALA A 50 -0.08 -6.42 7.50
CA ALA A 50 -0.15 -7.76 8.09
C ALA A 50 -0.36 -7.71 9.61
N LEU A 51 0.08 -6.63 10.29
CA LEU A 51 0.06 -6.55 11.75
C LEU A 51 -1.33 -6.74 12.36
N PRO A 52 -2.41 -6.09 11.88
CA PRO A 52 -3.75 -6.32 12.41
C PRO A 52 -4.23 -7.76 12.22
N PHE A 53 -3.84 -8.43 11.14
CA PHE A 53 -4.18 -9.84 10.91
C PHE A 53 -3.47 -10.78 11.90
N ILE A 54 -2.19 -10.53 12.20
CA ILE A 54 -1.45 -11.29 13.20
C ILE A 54 -2.09 -11.11 14.59
N HIS A 55 -2.31 -9.86 15.00
CA HIS A 55 -2.73 -9.57 16.38
C HIS A 55 -4.23 -9.79 16.64
N LEU A 56 -5.09 -9.60 15.64
CA LEU A 56 -6.54 -9.64 15.84
C LEU A 56 -7.20 -10.88 15.25
N ALA A 57 -6.59 -11.49 14.24
CA ALA A 57 -7.09 -12.72 13.64
C ALA A 57 -6.28 -13.96 14.03
N GLY A 58 -5.11 -13.78 14.67
CA GLY A 58 -4.24 -14.89 15.06
C GLY A 58 -3.61 -15.64 13.89
N LEU A 59 -3.48 -14.98 12.73
CA LEU A 59 -2.85 -15.56 11.56
C LEU A 59 -1.33 -15.63 11.74
N ASP A 60 -0.72 -16.69 11.20
CA ASP A 60 0.72 -16.76 11.05
C ASP A 60 1.23 -15.66 10.11
N PHE A 61 2.50 -15.30 10.25
CA PHE A 61 3.09 -14.18 9.51
C PHE A 61 2.88 -14.25 7.99
N VAL A 62 3.05 -15.45 7.40
CA VAL A 62 2.92 -15.65 5.95
C VAL A 62 1.47 -15.46 5.49
N ASP A 63 0.51 -16.01 6.24
CA ASP A 63 -0.91 -15.89 5.93
C ASP A 63 -1.41 -14.46 6.12
N ALA A 64 -0.95 -13.78 7.17
CA ALA A 64 -1.24 -12.38 7.41
C ALA A 64 -0.66 -11.47 6.32
N LEU A 65 0.56 -11.75 5.88
CA LEU A 65 1.20 -11.03 4.77
C LEU A 65 0.45 -11.28 3.46
N PHE A 66 -0.02 -12.51 3.23
CA PHE A 66 -0.83 -12.85 2.06
C PHE A 66 -2.17 -12.10 2.05
N GLU A 67 -2.91 -12.07 3.16
CA GLU A 67 -4.15 -11.30 3.27
C GLU A 67 -3.92 -9.81 3.02
N ALA A 68 -2.86 -9.23 3.62
CA ALA A 68 -2.54 -7.83 3.47
C ALA A 68 -2.15 -7.49 2.01
N ALA A 69 -1.28 -8.29 1.40
CA ALA A 69 -0.87 -8.11 0.01
C ALA A 69 -2.08 -8.21 -0.93
N SER A 70 -2.87 -9.28 -0.82
CA SER A 70 -4.10 -9.48 -1.60
C SER A 70 -5.08 -8.32 -1.46
N GLY A 71 -5.24 -7.81 -0.24
CA GLY A 71 -6.07 -6.65 0.05
C GLY A 71 -5.56 -5.39 -0.65
N PHE A 72 -4.32 -4.99 -0.41
CA PHE A 72 -3.76 -3.77 -1.01
C PHE A 72 -3.62 -3.83 -2.53
N THR A 73 -3.35 -4.99 -3.11
CA THR A 73 -3.32 -5.14 -4.57
C THR A 73 -4.71 -5.32 -5.18
N THR A 74 -5.77 -5.26 -4.37
CA THR A 74 -7.17 -5.44 -4.80
C THR A 74 -7.44 -6.80 -5.47
N MET A 75 -6.62 -7.81 -5.17
CA MET A 75 -6.78 -9.16 -5.72
C MET A 75 -7.97 -9.89 -5.08
N GLY A 76 -8.21 -9.66 -3.79
CA GLY A 76 -9.37 -10.21 -3.08
C GLY A 76 -9.31 -11.71 -2.80
N SER A 77 -8.19 -12.38 -3.05
CA SER A 77 -7.95 -13.76 -2.60
C SER A 77 -7.77 -13.82 -1.08
N THR A 78 -8.18 -14.93 -0.47
CA THR A 78 -8.15 -15.09 0.98
C THR A 78 -7.72 -16.50 1.42
N VAL A 79 -6.95 -16.57 2.50
CA VAL A 79 -6.61 -17.79 3.25
C VAL A 79 -7.48 -17.95 4.49
N MET A 80 -8.27 -16.94 4.85
CA MET A 80 -9.17 -16.97 6.00
C MET A 80 -10.45 -17.76 5.71
N HIS A 81 -10.86 -18.59 6.64
CA HIS A 81 -12.12 -19.35 6.58
C HIS A 81 -13.16 -18.78 7.55
N GLY A 82 -14.44 -19.05 7.28
CA GLY A 82 -15.53 -18.65 8.17
C GLY A 82 -15.72 -17.14 8.30
N LEU A 83 -15.54 -16.40 7.20
CA LEU A 83 -15.57 -14.93 7.17
C LEU A 83 -16.82 -14.33 7.83
N ASP A 84 -17.98 -14.97 7.66
CA ASP A 84 -19.26 -14.49 8.22
C ASP A 84 -19.27 -14.45 9.76
N SER A 85 -18.40 -15.23 10.40
CA SER A 85 -18.27 -15.31 11.85
C SER A 85 -17.17 -14.39 12.42
N LEU A 86 -16.38 -13.75 11.56
CA LEU A 86 -15.29 -12.87 12.01
C LEU A 86 -15.83 -11.58 12.63
N PRO A 87 -15.06 -10.97 13.56
CA PRO A 87 -15.42 -9.67 14.12
C PRO A 87 -15.62 -8.62 13.03
N LYS A 88 -16.70 -7.83 13.12
CA LYS A 88 -17.02 -6.77 12.14
C LYS A 88 -15.88 -5.77 11.93
N SER A 89 -15.05 -5.50 12.94
CA SER A 89 -13.87 -4.63 12.81
C SER A 89 -12.81 -5.20 11.87
N LEU A 90 -12.64 -6.52 11.87
CA LEU A 90 -11.68 -7.20 11.00
C LEU A 90 -12.20 -7.25 9.56
N LEU A 91 -13.50 -7.55 9.39
CA LEU A 91 -14.16 -7.48 8.08
C LEU A 91 -14.08 -6.07 7.48
N PHE A 92 -14.32 -5.05 8.29
CA PHE A 92 -14.16 -3.65 7.88
C PHE A 92 -12.73 -3.33 7.45
N TYR A 93 -11.73 -3.77 8.23
CA TYR A 93 -10.32 -3.57 7.88
C TYR A 93 -9.97 -4.17 6.52
N ARG A 94 -10.46 -5.39 6.24
CA ARG A 94 -10.26 -6.05 4.93
C ARG A 94 -10.82 -5.24 3.76
N GLN A 95 -12.02 -4.69 3.92
CA GLN A 95 -12.62 -3.80 2.91
C GLN A 95 -11.87 -2.47 2.79
N GLN A 96 -11.37 -1.95 3.92
CA GLN A 96 -10.62 -0.71 3.94
C GLN A 96 -9.27 -0.83 3.22
N ILE A 97 -8.51 -1.92 3.40
CA ILE A 97 -7.24 -2.12 2.69
C ILE A 97 -7.44 -2.31 1.19
N GLN A 98 -8.54 -2.93 0.75
CA GLN A 98 -8.90 -3.01 -0.67
C GLN A 98 -9.25 -1.64 -1.24
N TRP A 99 -10.05 -0.85 -0.52
CA TRP A 99 -10.39 0.49 -0.96
C TRP A 99 -9.16 1.41 -1.05
N LEU A 100 -8.27 1.35 -0.05
CA LEU A 100 -6.99 2.06 -0.07
C LEU A 100 -6.09 1.59 -1.22
N GLY A 101 -6.05 0.28 -1.48
CA GLY A 101 -5.34 -0.32 -2.60
C GLY A 101 -5.80 0.22 -3.95
N GLY A 102 -7.12 0.25 -4.17
CA GLY A 102 -7.71 0.77 -5.41
C GLY A 102 -7.37 2.24 -5.65
N MET A 103 -7.46 3.07 -4.61
CA MET A 103 -7.02 4.48 -4.70
C MET A 103 -5.52 4.60 -4.94
N GLY A 104 -4.72 3.78 -4.27
CA GLY A 104 -3.26 3.75 -4.45
C GLY A 104 -2.87 3.46 -5.90
N LEU A 105 -3.53 2.49 -6.53
CA LEU A 105 -3.32 2.18 -7.94
C LEU A 105 -3.67 3.35 -8.86
N ILE A 106 -4.81 4.03 -8.62
CA ILE A 106 -5.23 5.20 -9.43
C ILE A 106 -4.22 6.33 -9.32
N VAL A 107 -3.81 6.68 -8.09
CA VAL A 107 -2.85 7.76 -7.84
C VAL A 107 -1.49 7.44 -8.46
N LEU A 108 -1.02 6.20 -8.30
CA LEU A 108 0.22 5.73 -8.91
C LEU A 108 0.15 5.77 -10.43
N ALA A 109 -0.94 5.32 -11.03
CA ALA A 109 -1.11 5.36 -12.47
C ALA A 109 -1.01 6.81 -12.98
N VAL A 110 -1.72 7.76 -12.37
CA VAL A 110 -1.70 9.17 -12.79
C VAL A 110 -0.33 9.82 -12.53
N ALA A 111 0.34 9.52 -11.43
CA ALA A 111 1.62 10.12 -11.08
C ALA A 111 2.81 9.53 -11.87
N VAL A 112 2.78 8.22 -12.15
CA VAL A 112 3.93 7.48 -12.70
C VAL A 112 3.82 7.29 -14.22
N MET A 113 2.62 7.12 -14.80
CA MET A 113 2.46 6.96 -16.26
C MET A 113 3.15 8.09 -17.07
N PRO A 114 3.04 9.37 -16.69
CA PRO A 114 3.74 10.46 -17.39
C PRO A 114 5.27 10.30 -17.37
N MET A 115 5.83 9.84 -16.25
CA MET A 115 7.28 9.65 -16.08
C MET A 115 7.82 8.47 -16.89
N LEU A 116 6.98 7.48 -17.19
CA LEU A 116 7.32 6.32 -18.00
C LEU A 116 7.19 6.57 -19.51
N GLY A 117 6.69 7.75 -19.93
CA GLY A 117 6.50 8.10 -21.34
C GLY A 117 5.39 7.34 -22.05
N ILE A 118 4.66 6.46 -21.33
CA ILE A 118 3.52 5.68 -21.83
C ILE A 118 2.28 6.55 -21.65
N GLY A 119 1.99 7.39 -22.65
CA GLY A 119 0.76 8.20 -22.69
C GLY A 119 0.89 9.58 -23.33
N GLY A 120 2.11 10.17 -23.37
CA GLY A 120 2.33 11.53 -23.91
C GLY A 120 3.22 11.61 -25.16
N MET A 121 4.13 10.65 -25.36
CA MET A 121 5.03 10.66 -26.52
C MET A 121 4.34 10.31 -27.85
N GLY A 122 3.16 9.69 -27.81
CA GLY A 122 2.36 9.40 -29.00
C GLY A 122 1.61 10.63 -29.52
N LEU A 123 1.11 11.49 -28.63
CA LEU A 123 0.45 12.76 -28.97
C LEU A 123 1.46 13.81 -29.44
N TYR A 124 2.61 13.92 -28.76
CA TYR A 124 3.68 14.84 -29.19
C TYR A 124 4.28 14.51 -30.57
N ARG A 125 4.25 13.24 -30.99
CA ARG A 125 4.66 12.83 -32.35
C ARG A 125 3.56 13.01 -33.40
N ALA A 126 2.30 13.16 -32.99
CA ALA A 126 1.19 13.47 -33.90
C ALA A 126 1.06 14.99 -34.17
N GLU A 127 1.64 15.83 -33.30
CA GLU A 127 1.64 17.30 -33.41
C GLU A 127 2.98 17.92 -33.82
N ALA A 128 4.04 17.11 -34.03
CA ALA A 128 5.29 17.57 -34.64
C ALA A 128 5.26 17.30 -36.15
N PRO A 129 5.63 18.28 -37.00
CA PRO A 129 5.38 18.27 -38.45
C PRO A 129 6.11 17.17 -39.22
#